data_AF-A0AAP2AGB1-F1
#
_entry.id   AF-A0AAP2AGB1-F1
#
_cell.length_a   1.000
_cell.length_b   1.000
_cell.length_c   1.000
_cell.angle_alpha   90.00
_cell.angle_beta   90.00
_cell.angle_gamma   90.00
#
_symmetry.space_group_name_H-M   'P 1'
#
loop_
_entity.id
_entity.type
_entity.pdbx_description
1 polymer ?
#
loop_
_entity_poly.entity_id
_entity_poly.type
_entity_poly.pdbx_seq_one_letter_code
_entity_poly.pdbx_strand_id
1 'polypeptide(L)' 'MKTSIASVVADLPQIWQSRILGAVGNARIKVIKMGGEGIPWEVHNDFEEMLLVDLGE' A
#
# COMPACT_ATOMS: atom_id res chain seq x y z
N MET A 1 1.70 -20.26 -8.83
CA MET A 1 1.12 -19.16 -9.63
C MET A 1 1.82 -17.88 -9.18
N LYS A 2 2.37 -17.06 -10.10
CA LYS A 2 2.99 -15.77 -9.71
C LYS A 2 1.88 -14.75 -9.54
N THR A 3 1.79 -14.12 -8.37
CA THR A 3 0.85 -13.03 -8.10
C THR A 3 1.51 -11.69 -8.44
N SER A 4 0.80 -10.80 -9.14
CA SER A 4 1.27 -9.44 -9.44
C SER A 4 0.72 -8.43 -8.44
N ILE A 5 1.40 -7.30 -8.24
CA ILE A 5 0.91 -6.20 -7.39
C ILE A 5 -0.47 -5.73 -7.87
N ALA A 6 -0.65 -5.56 -9.19
CA ALA A 6 -1.93 -5.19 -9.79
C ALA A 6 -3.08 -6.15 -9.43
N SER A 7 -2.83 -7.48 -9.47
CA SER A 7 -3.85 -8.46 -9.06
C SER A 7 -4.22 -8.33 -7.58
N VAL A 8 -3.25 -8.03 -6.70
CA VAL A 8 -3.55 -7.84 -5.27
C VAL A 8 -4.36 -6.57 -5.04
N VAL A 9 -4.05 -5.48 -5.75
CA VAL A 9 -4.77 -4.21 -5.65
C VAL A 9 -6.21 -4.34 -6.13
N ALA A 10 -6.45 -5.09 -7.21
CA ALA A 10 -7.80 -5.33 -7.74
C ALA A 10 -8.72 -5.96 -6.68
N ASP A 11 -8.17 -6.84 -5.83
CA ASP A 11 -8.88 -7.57 -4.79
C ASP A 11 -8.98 -6.82 -3.45
N LEU A 12 -8.41 -5.60 -3.33
CA LEU A 12 -8.52 -4.83 -2.08
C LEU A 12 -9.95 -4.31 -1.89
N PRO A 13 -10.58 -4.57 -0.73
CA PRO A 13 -12.00 -4.24 -0.51
C PRO A 13 -12.22 -2.74 -0.26
N GLN A 14 -11.18 -2.00 0.13
CA GLN A 14 -11.27 -0.60 0.52
C GLN A 14 -10.13 0.22 -0.11
N ILE A 15 -10.48 1.43 -0.54
CA ILE A 15 -9.51 2.45 -0.97
C ILE A 15 -8.83 3.01 0.28
N TRP A 16 -7.55 3.38 0.16
CA TRP A 16 -6.73 3.92 1.26
C TRP A 16 -6.55 3.00 2.47
N GLN A 17 -6.88 1.72 2.34
CA GLN A 17 -6.56 0.72 3.34
C GLN A 17 -5.36 -0.11 2.89
N SER A 18 -4.29 -0.04 3.66
CA SER A 18 -3.08 -0.82 3.36
C SER A 18 -3.26 -2.31 3.66
N ARG A 19 -2.68 -3.16 2.82
CA ARG A 19 -2.48 -4.60 3.07
C ARG A 19 -0.99 -4.88 3.10
N ILE A 20 -0.53 -5.64 4.10
CA ILE A 20 0.87 -6.10 4.17
C ILE A 20 1.06 -7.22 3.15
N LEU A 21 2.06 -7.05 2.27
CA LEU A 21 2.51 -8.06 1.32
C LEU A 21 3.64 -8.93 1.89
N GLY A 22 4.43 -8.37 2.80
CA GLY A 22 5.56 -9.05 3.43
C GLY A 22 6.36 -8.11 4.32
N ALA A 23 7.53 -8.60 4.77
CA ALA A 23 8.44 -7.84 5.63
C ALA A 23 9.90 -8.10 5.26
N VAL A 24 10.74 -7.10 5.51
CA VAL A 24 12.21 -7.19 5.45
C VAL A 24 12.76 -6.62 6.76
N GLY A 25 13.25 -7.50 7.63
CA GLY A 25 13.55 -7.11 9.01
C GLY A 25 12.31 -6.54 9.71
N ASN A 26 12.42 -5.31 10.24
CA ASN A 26 11.30 -4.61 10.89
C ASN A 26 10.44 -3.79 9.92
N ALA A 27 10.84 -3.66 8.66
CA ALA A 27 10.09 -2.90 7.66
C ALA A 27 8.97 -3.76 7.05
N ARG A 28 7.76 -3.19 6.94
CA ARG A 28 6.62 -3.82 6.28
C ARG A 28 6.50 -3.30 4.86
N ILE A 29 6.39 -4.21 3.89
CA ILE A 29 6.04 -3.87 2.52
C ILE A 29 4.51 -3.91 2.44
N LYS A 30 3.90 -2.75 2.21
CA LYS A 30 2.45 -2.60 2.11
C LYS A 30 2.07 -2.27 0.67
N VAL A 31 0.84 -2.62 0.30
CA VAL A 31 0.19 -2.12 -0.90
C VAL A 31 -1.12 -1.47 -0.51
N ILE A 32 -1.48 -0.41 -1.22
CA ILE A 32 -2.70 0.37 -1.00
C ILE A 32 -3.36 0.64 -2.35
N LYS A 33 -4.69 0.60 -2.38
CA LYS A 33 -5.47 1.05 -3.55
C LYS A 33 -5.74 2.54 -3.38
N MET A 34 -5.21 3.36 -4.28
CA MET A 34 -5.46 4.81 -4.32
C MET A 34 -6.80 5.11 -5.04
N GLY A 35 -7.48 6.21 -4.68
CA GLY A 35 -8.70 6.68 -5.35
C GLY A 35 -9.50 7.70 -4.53
N GLY A 36 -10.55 8.33 -5.06
CA GLY A 36 -11.45 9.20 -4.27
C GLY A 36 -10.77 10.38 -3.56
N GLU A 37 -11.26 10.73 -2.36
CA GLU A 37 -10.95 11.98 -1.62
C GLU A 37 -9.52 12.07 -1.02
N GLY A 38 -8.64 11.12 -1.31
CA GLY A 38 -7.25 11.10 -0.80
C GLY A 38 -7.06 10.27 0.48
N ILE A 39 -5.80 9.93 0.76
CA ILE A 39 -5.42 9.15 1.95
C ILE A 39 -5.72 9.98 3.23
N PRO A 40 -6.30 9.38 4.28
CA PRO A 40 -6.43 10.04 5.57
C PRO A 40 -5.06 10.51 6.09
N TRP A 41 -5.05 11.63 6.80
CA TRP A 41 -3.83 12.15 7.40
C TRP A 41 -3.26 11.14 8.43
N GLU A 42 -1.99 10.80 8.30
CA GLU A 42 -1.26 9.94 9.22
C GLU A 42 0.08 10.56 9.63
N VAL A 43 0.52 10.27 10.87
CA VAL A 43 1.82 10.71 11.41
C VAL A 43 2.48 9.51 12.07
N HIS A 44 3.73 9.23 11.67
CA HIS A 44 4.54 8.15 12.23
C HIS A 44 5.73 8.75 12.98
N ASN A 45 5.79 8.56 14.30
CA ASN A 45 6.91 9.05 15.13
C ASN A 45 8.04 8.02 15.27
N ASP A 46 7.73 6.74 15.02
CA ASP A 46 8.60 5.62 15.37
C ASP A 46 9.35 5.04 14.15
N PHE A 47 9.01 5.49 12.95
CA PHE A 47 9.65 5.05 11.70
C PHE A 47 9.47 6.06 10.58
N GLU A 48 10.41 6.01 9.63
CA GLU A 48 10.29 6.70 8.34
C GLU A 48 9.51 5.83 7.35
N GLU A 49 8.65 6.45 6.55
CA GLU A 49 7.87 5.78 5.51
C GLU A 49 8.22 6.34 4.12
N MET A 50 8.22 5.45 3.13
CA MET A 50 8.37 5.81 1.72
C MET A 50 7.14 5.31 0.97
N LEU A 51 6.45 6.23 0.29
CA LEU A 51 5.39 5.92 -0.64
C LEU A 51 5.96 5.91 -2.06
N LEU A 52 5.91 4.75 -2.70
CA LEU A 52 6.16 4.63 -4.13
C LEU A 52 4.83 4.48 -4.85
N VAL A 53 4.57 5.37 -5.80
CA VAL A 53 3.37 5.33 -6.65
C VAL A 53 3.72 4.60 -7.94
N ASP A 54 3.06 3.48 -8.18
CA ASP A 54 3.15 2.75 -9.45
C ASP A 54 2.04 3.22 -10.38
N LEU A 55 2.38 3.55 -11.63
CA LEU A 55 1.49 4.18 -12.60
C LEU A 55 0.54 3.14 -13.23
N GLY A 56 -0.76 3.33 -13.00
CA GLY A 56 -1.76 3.15 -14.04
C GLY A 56 -2.33 4.53 -14.36
N GLU A 57 -2.28 4.94 -15.62
CA GLU A 57 -2.96 6.17 -16.09
C GLU A 57 -4.46 6.18 -15.74
#